data_AF-A0A0A0N2R9-F1
#
_entry.id   AF-A0A0A0N2R9-F1
#
_cell.length_a   1.000
_cell.length_b   1.000
_cell.length_c   1.000
_cell.angle_alpha   90.00
_cell.angle_beta   90.00
_cell.angle_gamma   90.00
#
_symmetry.space_group_name_H-M   'P 1'
#
loop_
_entity.id
_entity.type
_entity.pdbx_description
1 polymer ?
#
loop_
_entity_poly.entity_id
_entity_poly.type
_entity_poly.pdbx_seq_one_letter_code
_entity_poly.pdbx_strand_id
1 'polypeptide(L)'
;NMTRCAMSGSLGFRQSLAMRLDLIRPSMSQVRDFVRERPARLSPGIKQLVEHLHRRVVDVYLISGGFRGIIGPVALELNIPLQNIYANKLKFYLTGEYAGFDENGPTSKSGGKGEVIRILKKSHGYSNVVMVGDGMTDYEACPPADAFIGYGG
;
A
#
# COMPACT_ATOMS: atom_id res chain seq x y z
N ASN A 1 -18.02 -1.33 15.96
CA ASN A 1 -19.00 -0.62 15.09
C ASN A 1 -18.37 0.49 14.20
N MET A 2 -17.17 0.32 13.65
CA MET A 2 -16.51 1.36 12.81
C MET A 2 -16.26 0.92 11.36
N THR A 3 -15.97 -0.37 11.13
CA THR A 3 -15.83 -0.96 9.79
C THR A 3 -17.13 -0.83 9.00
N ARG A 4 -18.29 -0.84 9.66
CA ARG A 4 -19.61 -0.72 9.02
C ARG A 4 -19.90 0.68 8.47
N CYS A 5 -19.39 1.75 9.11
CA CYS A 5 -19.58 3.14 8.63
C CYS A 5 -18.62 3.50 7.49
N ALA A 6 -17.42 2.89 7.44
CA ALA A 6 -16.55 3.03 6.27
C ALA A 6 -17.19 2.39 5.01
N MET A 7 -18.08 1.42 5.18
CA MET A 7 -18.79 0.73 4.10
C MET A 7 -20.13 1.38 3.71
N SER A 8 -20.60 2.42 4.43
CA SER A 8 -21.87 3.12 4.11
C SER A 8 -21.69 4.35 3.20
N GLY A 9 -20.50 4.55 2.62
CA GLY A 9 -20.24 5.61 1.63
C GLY A 9 -20.23 7.06 2.16
N SER A 10 -20.51 7.30 3.44
CA SER A 10 -20.60 8.66 4.01
C SER A 10 -19.25 9.23 4.48
N LEU A 11 -18.23 8.38 4.63
CA LEU A 11 -16.95 8.78 5.23
C LEU A 11 -15.78 8.48 4.27
N GLY A 12 -15.04 9.52 3.88
CA GLY A 12 -13.90 9.39 2.97
C GLY A 12 -12.77 8.51 3.54
N PHE A 13 -11.99 7.85 2.67
CA PHE A 13 -10.92 6.95 3.08
C PHE A 13 -9.94 7.61 4.07
N ARG A 14 -9.55 8.86 3.81
CA ARG A 14 -8.63 9.61 4.69
C ARG A 14 -9.20 9.78 6.09
N GLN A 15 -10.46 10.19 6.19
CA GLN A 15 -11.12 10.41 7.47
C GLN A 15 -11.27 9.09 8.24
N SER A 16 -11.54 7.99 7.53
CA SER A 16 -11.58 6.64 8.12
C SER A 16 -10.21 6.22 8.67
N LEU A 17 -9.14 6.51 7.90
CA LEU A 17 -7.77 6.22 8.30
C LEU A 17 -7.37 7.05 9.52
N ALA A 18 -7.64 8.35 9.52
CA ALA A 18 -7.37 9.26 10.62
C ALA A 18 -8.07 8.78 11.91
N MET A 19 -9.38 8.52 11.86
CA MET A 19 -10.12 8.04 13.03
C MET A 19 -9.59 6.70 13.58
N ARG A 20 -9.23 5.75 12.70
CA ARG A 20 -8.63 4.49 13.16
C ARG A 20 -7.28 4.71 13.84
N LEU A 21 -6.45 5.59 13.29
CA LEU A 21 -5.15 5.88 13.86
C LEU A 21 -5.24 6.71 15.14
N ASP A 22 -6.23 7.59 15.28
CA ASP A 22 -6.47 8.34 16.51
C ASP A 22 -6.92 7.46 17.67
N LEU A 23 -7.52 6.30 17.38
CA LEU A 23 -7.82 5.28 18.40
C LEU A 23 -6.61 4.40 18.74
N ILE A 24 -5.79 4.03 17.74
CA ILE A 24 -4.66 3.12 17.95
C ILE A 24 -3.44 3.87 18.53
N ARG A 25 -3.16 5.07 18.03
CA ARG A 25 -2.01 5.93 18.32
C ARG A 25 -0.69 5.13 18.46
N PRO A 26 -0.29 4.36 17.43
CA PRO A 26 0.83 3.44 17.57
C PRO A 26 2.13 4.21 17.78
N SER A 27 2.95 3.80 18.75
CA SER A 27 4.31 4.33 18.88
C SER A 27 5.26 3.72 17.85
N MET A 28 6.40 4.38 17.63
CA MET A 28 7.44 3.87 16.73
C MET A 28 7.97 2.49 17.19
N SER A 29 8.13 2.29 18.51
CA SER A 29 8.55 1.01 19.07
C SER A 29 7.52 -0.08 18.83
N GLN A 30 6.23 0.19 19.04
CA GLN A 30 5.16 -0.76 18.79
C GLN A 30 5.10 -1.20 17.32
N VAL A 31 5.27 -0.28 16.37
CA VAL A 31 5.30 -0.62 14.95
C VAL A 31 6.50 -1.52 14.64
N ARG A 32 7.69 -1.17 15.14
CA ARG A 32 8.91 -1.98 14.95
C ARG A 32 8.77 -3.37 15.56
N ASP A 33 8.28 -3.45 16.80
CA ASP A 33 8.13 -4.71 17.52
C ASP A 33 7.07 -5.58 16.85
N PHE A 34 5.97 -4.99 16.36
CA PHE A 34 4.97 -5.69 15.55
C PHE A 34 5.57 -6.30 14.28
N VAL A 35 6.37 -5.54 13.53
CA VAL A 35 7.03 -6.05 12.31
C VAL A 35 7.97 -7.21 12.62
N ARG A 36 8.73 -7.12 13.72
CA ARG A 36 9.68 -8.16 14.15
C ARG A 36 8.96 -9.43 14.61
N GLU A 37 7.91 -9.29 15.42
CA GLU A 37 7.23 -10.41 16.08
C GLU A 37 6.17 -11.06 15.21
N ARG A 38 5.65 -10.33 14.22
CA ARG A 38 4.61 -10.81 13.31
C ARG A 38 5.00 -10.52 11.86
N PRO A 39 6.02 -11.22 11.33
CA PRO A 39 6.40 -11.08 9.93
C PRO A 39 5.22 -11.42 9.02
N ALA A 40 5.12 -10.70 7.91
CA ALA A 40 4.07 -10.92 6.93
C ALA A 40 4.18 -12.34 6.34
N ARG A 41 3.03 -12.99 6.12
CA ARG A 41 2.97 -14.24 5.37
C ARG A 41 2.75 -13.92 3.90
N LEU A 42 3.70 -14.33 3.06
CA LEU A 42 3.59 -14.17 1.63
C LEU A 42 2.53 -15.12 1.06
N SER A 43 1.71 -14.62 0.13
CA SER A 43 0.80 -15.44 -0.65
C SER A 43 1.56 -16.54 -1.40
N PRO A 44 1.04 -17.77 -1.48
CA PRO A 44 1.69 -18.84 -2.25
C PRO A 44 1.98 -18.39 -3.69
N GLY A 45 3.19 -18.65 -4.17
CA GLY A 45 3.59 -18.33 -5.54
C GLY A 45 4.05 -16.88 -5.79
N ILE A 46 3.83 -15.92 -4.85
CA ILE A 46 4.16 -14.50 -5.10
C ILE A 46 5.66 -14.28 -5.32
N LYS A 47 6.51 -15.01 -4.57
CA LYS A 47 7.95 -14.92 -4.72
C LYS A 47 8.39 -15.37 -6.11
N GLN A 48 7.89 -16.52 -6.55
CA GLN A 48 8.15 -17.04 -7.89
C GLN A 48 7.64 -16.06 -8.95
N LEU A 49 6.45 -15.52 -8.81
CA LEU A 49 5.90 -14.55 -9.76
C LEU A 49 6.82 -13.33 -9.90
N VAL A 50 7.20 -12.71 -8.79
CA VAL A 50 8.10 -11.53 -8.79
C VAL A 50 9.46 -11.87 -9.41
N GLU A 51 10.04 -13.03 -9.09
CA GLU A 51 11.29 -13.49 -9.70
C GLU A 51 11.18 -13.68 -11.23
N HIS A 52 10.04 -14.19 -11.73
CA HIS A 52 9.80 -14.31 -13.17
C HIS A 52 9.62 -12.94 -13.84
N LEU A 53 8.97 -11.98 -13.18
CA LEU A 53 8.79 -10.61 -13.67
C LEU A 53 10.14 -9.89 -13.75
N HIS A 54 10.97 -9.96 -12.71
CA HIS A 54 12.30 -9.37 -12.72
C HIS A 54 13.20 -9.97 -13.81
N ARG A 55 13.16 -11.29 -14.04
CA ARG A 55 13.90 -11.92 -15.15
C ARG A 55 13.47 -11.45 -16.53
N ARG A 56 12.25 -10.92 -16.66
CA ARG A 56 11.72 -10.31 -17.87
C ARG A 56 11.91 -8.79 -17.89
N VAL A 57 12.66 -8.24 -16.94
CA VAL A 57 12.92 -6.80 -16.79
C VAL A 57 11.62 -6.01 -16.64
N VAL A 58 10.66 -6.59 -15.90
CA VAL A 58 9.41 -5.91 -15.54
C VAL A 58 9.58 -5.28 -14.16
N ASP A 59 9.38 -3.96 -14.09
CA ASP A 59 9.37 -3.24 -12.82
C ASP A 59 8.15 -3.64 -11.97
N VAL A 60 8.39 -4.04 -10.73
CA VAL A 60 7.35 -4.44 -9.79
C VAL A 60 7.17 -3.36 -8.71
N TYR A 61 5.92 -3.03 -8.41
CA TYR A 61 5.53 -2.01 -7.43
C TYR A 61 4.59 -2.58 -6.37
N LEU A 62 4.70 -2.08 -5.15
CA LEU A 62 3.73 -2.36 -4.07
C LEU A 62 2.93 -1.10 -3.78
N ILE A 63 1.64 -1.10 -4.10
CA ILE A 63 0.73 0.03 -3.90
C ILE A 63 -0.33 -0.37 -2.85
N SER A 64 -0.33 0.29 -1.69
CA SER A 64 -1.16 -0.14 -0.56
C SER A 64 -1.75 1.03 0.23
N GLY A 65 -2.97 0.85 0.74
CA GLY A 65 -3.54 1.72 1.78
C GLY A 65 -2.95 1.47 3.18
N GLY A 66 -2.08 0.46 3.33
CA GLY A 66 -1.34 0.19 4.56
C GLY A 66 -0.16 1.13 4.76
N PHE A 67 0.81 0.73 5.60
CA PHE A 67 1.90 1.58 6.02
C PHE A 67 3.25 1.13 5.47
N ARG A 68 4.04 2.08 4.96
CA ARG A 68 5.37 1.84 4.38
C ARG A 68 6.31 1.09 5.32
N GLY A 69 6.29 1.41 6.61
CA GLY A 69 7.13 0.73 7.62
C GLY A 69 6.79 -0.75 7.82
N ILE A 70 5.55 -1.15 7.53
CA ILE A 70 5.09 -2.55 7.62
C ILE A 70 5.36 -3.30 6.31
N ILE A 71 5.24 -2.62 5.16
CA ILE A 71 5.41 -3.22 3.83
C ILE A 71 6.90 -3.33 3.44
N GLY A 72 7.77 -2.48 4.00
CA GLY A 72 9.20 -2.47 3.71
C GLY A 72 9.87 -3.86 3.75
N PRO A 73 9.72 -4.63 4.85
CA PRO A 73 10.26 -5.99 4.95
C PRO A 73 9.77 -6.93 3.84
N VAL A 74 8.48 -6.86 3.47
CA VAL A 74 7.91 -7.66 2.37
C VAL A 74 8.59 -7.32 1.04
N ALA A 75 8.79 -6.02 0.77
CA ALA A 75 9.49 -5.60 -0.44
C ALA A 75 10.92 -6.13 -0.49
N LEU A 76 11.65 -6.06 0.62
CA LEU A 76 13.01 -6.59 0.72
C LEU A 76 13.06 -8.10 0.48
N GLU A 77 12.12 -8.86 1.06
CA GLU A 77 12.02 -10.31 0.87
C GLU A 77 11.73 -10.70 -0.59
N LEU A 78 10.97 -9.87 -1.31
CA LEU A 78 10.62 -10.04 -2.72
C LEU A 78 11.63 -9.41 -3.69
N ASN A 79 12.73 -8.83 -3.20
CA ASN A 79 13.71 -8.07 -3.99
C ASN A 79 13.09 -6.89 -4.77
N ILE A 80 12.06 -6.26 -4.21
CA ILE A 80 11.43 -5.06 -4.75
C ILE A 80 12.10 -3.84 -4.12
N PRO A 81 12.64 -2.89 -4.92
CA PRO A 81 13.29 -1.70 -4.38
C PRO A 81 12.35 -0.87 -3.50
N LEU A 82 12.83 -0.35 -2.38
CA LEU A 82 11.99 0.41 -1.43
C LEU A 82 11.35 1.65 -2.07
N GLN A 83 11.96 2.24 -3.10
CA GLN A 83 11.38 3.35 -3.86
C GLN A 83 10.13 2.95 -4.65
N ASN A 84 9.94 1.65 -4.94
CA ASN A 84 8.76 1.12 -5.63
C ASN A 84 7.58 0.83 -4.68
N ILE A 85 7.68 1.25 -3.41
CA ILE A 85 6.58 1.15 -2.44
C ILE A 85 5.82 2.48 -2.36
N TYR A 86 4.55 2.44 -2.74
CA TYR A 86 3.59 3.52 -2.52
C TYR A 86 2.61 3.10 -1.43
N ALA A 87 2.78 3.68 -0.24
CA ALA A 87 1.96 3.40 0.92
C ALA A 87 1.93 4.59 1.89
N ASN A 88 0.98 4.57 2.82
CA ASN A 88 0.87 5.62 3.84
C ASN A 88 2.09 5.62 4.75
N LYS A 89 2.48 6.80 5.24
CA LYS A 89 3.63 6.96 6.15
C LYS A 89 3.15 7.47 7.49
N LEU A 90 3.41 6.72 8.55
CA LEU A 90 3.19 7.21 9.92
C LEU A 90 4.22 8.29 10.24
N LYS A 91 3.81 9.29 11.00
CA LYS A 91 4.67 10.33 11.56
C LYS A 91 4.79 10.10 13.06
N PHE A 92 5.99 10.34 13.58
CA PHE A 92 6.27 10.23 15.00
C PHE A 92 6.99 11.48 15.48
N TYR A 93 6.75 11.87 16.72
CA TYR A 93 7.59 12.85 17.41
C TYR A 93 8.98 12.25 17.66
N LEU A 94 9.94 13.11 18.03
CA LEU A 94 11.28 12.65 18.44
C LEU A 94 11.25 11.70 19.64
N THR A 95 10.20 11.77 20.47
CA THR A 95 9.93 10.84 21.58
C THR A 95 9.51 9.44 21.11
N GLY A 96 9.21 9.26 19.82
CA GLY A 96 8.66 8.02 19.26
C GLY A 96 7.15 7.90 19.39
N GLU A 97 6.46 8.89 19.95
CA GLU A 97 5.00 8.93 20.06
C GLU A 97 4.34 9.24 18.71
N TYR A 98 3.13 8.73 18.51
CA TYR A 98 2.34 8.98 17.30
C TYR A 98 2.07 10.47 17.08
N ALA A 99 2.41 10.97 15.88
CA ALA A 99 2.26 12.36 15.46
C ALA A 99 1.41 12.52 14.19
N GLY A 100 0.61 11.52 13.83
CA GLY A 100 -0.21 11.55 12.62
C GLY A 100 0.33 10.67 11.49
N PHE A 101 -0.09 10.97 10.26
CA PHE A 101 0.42 10.33 9.05
C PHE A 101 0.63 11.36 7.93
N ASP A 102 1.30 10.94 6.85
CA ASP A 102 1.45 11.75 5.66
C ASP A 102 0.16 11.77 4.83
N GLU A 103 -0.58 12.86 4.98
CA GLU A 103 -1.80 13.15 4.24
C GLU A 103 -1.57 13.60 2.80
N ASN A 104 -0.34 13.92 2.40
CA ASN A 104 -0.08 14.34 1.01
C ASN A 104 0.17 13.14 0.09
N GLY A 105 0.44 11.97 0.66
CA GLY A 105 0.63 10.74 -0.10
C GLY A 105 -0.64 10.34 -0.88
N PRO A 106 -0.52 9.89 -2.14
CA PRO A 106 -1.67 9.47 -2.95
C PRO A 106 -2.54 8.40 -2.26
N THR A 107 -1.91 7.43 -1.59
CA THR A 107 -2.58 6.32 -0.89
C THR A 107 -3.34 6.73 0.37
N SER A 108 -3.30 8.01 0.75
CA SER A 108 -4.02 8.55 1.90
C SER A 108 -5.48 8.91 1.60
N LYS A 109 -5.90 8.83 0.33
CA LYS A 109 -7.23 9.23 -0.15
C LYS A 109 -7.83 8.17 -1.08
N SER A 110 -9.15 8.25 -1.29
CA SER A 110 -9.87 7.43 -2.26
C SER A 110 -9.31 7.66 -3.67
N GLY A 111 -9.25 6.60 -4.49
CA GLY A 111 -8.64 6.66 -5.82
C GLY A 111 -7.10 6.76 -5.84
N GLY A 112 -6.46 6.71 -4.66
CA GLY A 112 -5.02 6.87 -4.52
C GLY A 112 -4.17 5.89 -5.33
N LYS A 113 -4.63 4.64 -5.47
CA LYS A 113 -3.92 3.61 -6.27
C LYS A 113 -3.86 4.00 -7.76
N GLY A 114 -4.97 4.49 -8.32
CA GLY A 114 -5.02 4.98 -9.69
C GLY A 114 -4.14 6.23 -9.90
N GLU A 115 -4.04 7.11 -8.92
CA GLU A 115 -3.12 8.25 -8.98
C GLU A 115 -1.66 7.82 -9.01
N VAL A 116 -1.28 6.82 -8.21
CA VAL A 116 0.07 6.23 -8.27
C VAL A 116 0.37 5.69 -9.67
N ILE A 117 -0.54 4.91 -10.26
CA ILE A 117 -0.35 4.38 -11.62
C ILE A 117 -0.20 5.51 -12.63
N ARG A 118 -0.98 6.59 -12.53
CA ARG A 118 -0.84 7.77 -13.40
C ARG A 118 0.54 8.42 -13.26
N ILE A 119 1.04 8.55 -12.04
CA ILE A 119 2.40 9.05 -11.77
C ILE A 119 3.44 8.13 -12.43
N LEU A 120 3.32 6.81 -12.24
CA LEU A 120 4.24 5.84 -12.81
C LEU A 120 4.27 5.90 -14.34
N LYS A 121 3.11 5.89 -15.00
CA LYS A 121 3.02 6.00 -16.47
C LYS A 121 3.64 7.31 -16.96
N LYS A 122 3.41 8.42 -16.26
CA LYS A 122 3.97 9.73 -16.63
C LYS A 122 5.49 9.82 -16.42
N SER A 123 5.99 9.30 -15.30
CA SER A 123 7.41 9.43 -14.92
C SER A 123 8.32 8.44 -15.64
N HIS A 124 7.82 7.25 -15.96
CA HIS A 124 8.62 6.18 -16.56
C HIS A 124 8.23 5.85 -18.01
N GLY A 125 7.13 6.42 -18.52
CA GLY A 125 6.66 6.17 -19.88
C GLY A 125 6.08 4.76 -20.09
N TYR A 126 5.62 4.10 -19.03
CA TYR A 126 5.03 2.76 -19.14
C TYR A 126 3.79 2.78 -20.04
N SER A 127 3.84 1.98 -21.11
CA SER A 127 2.74 1.77 -22.04
C SER A 127 1.77 0.67 -21.59
N ASN A 128 2.21 -0.20 -20.68
CA ASN A 128 1.40 -1.30 -20.14
C ASN A 128 1.66 -1.46 -18.64
N VAL A 129 0.65 -1.20 -17.83
CA VAL A 129 0.64 -1.37 -16.37
C VAL A 129 -0.52 -2.29 -15.98
N VAL A 130 -0.21 -3.40 -15.32
CA VAL A 130 -1.21 -4.35 -14.81
C VAL A 130 -1.35 -4.17 -13.30
N MET A 131 -2.58 -3.92 -12.85
CA MET A 131 -2.91 -3.88 -11.42
C MET A 131 -3.35 -5.27 -10.96
N VAL A 132 -2.77 -5.77 -9.87
CA VAL A 132 -3.17 -7.04 -9.23
C VAL A 132 -3.61 -6.74 -7.81
N GLY A 133 -4.80 -7.19 -7.42
CA GLY A 133 -5.31 -6.96 -6.07
C GLY A 133 -6.63 -7.67 -5.80
N ASP A 134 -7.07 -7.61 -4.55
CA ASP A 134 -8.26 -8.33 -4.02
C ASP A 134 -9.47 -7.41 -3.82
N GLY A 135 -9.23 -6.10 -3.66
CA GLY A 135 -10.24 -5.14 -3.25
C GLY A 135 -10.83 -4.29 -4.38
N MET A 136 -11.98 -3.66 -4.09
CA MET A 136 -12.61 -2.70 -4.98
C MET A 136 -11.67 -1.52 -5.33
N THR A 137 -10.85 -1.07 -4.38
CA THR A 137 -9.89 0.02 -4.62
C THR A 137 -8.79 -0.32 -5.63
N ASP A 138 -8.54 -1.63 -5.83
CA ASP A 138 -7.58 -2.13 -6.81
C ASP A 138 -8.23 -2.20 -8.20
N TYR A 139 -9.47 -2.70 -8.25
CA TYR A 139 -10.30 -2.68 -9.44
C TYR A 139 -10.51 -1.26 -9.99
N GLU A 140 -10.84 -0.30 -9.11
CA GLU A 140 -11.01 1.11 -9.44
C GLU A 140 -9.75 1.77 -10.03
N ALA A 141 -8.57 1.17 -9.85
CA ALA A 141 -7.32 1.67 -10.41
C ALA A 141 -7.13 1.31 -11.89
N CYS A 142 -8.09 0.60 -12.50
CA CYS A 142 -8.14 0.24 -13.91
C CYS A 142 -9.44 0.79 -14.54
N PRO A 143 -9.40 1.92 -15.27
CA PRO A 143 -8.24 2.74 -15.61
C PRO A 143 -7.70 3.57 -14.42
N PRO A 144 -6.42 4.03 -14.42
CA PRO A 144 -5.49 4.15 -15.56
C PRO A 144 -4.53 2.97 -15.79
N ALA A 145 -4.59 1.90 -14.99
CA ALA A 145 -3.99 0.63 -15.38
C ALA A 145 -4.60 0.14 -16.71
N ASP A 146 -3.82 -0.62 -17.46
CA ASP A 146 -4.20 -1.17 -18.76
C ASP A 146 -4.91 -2.53 -18.61
N ALA A 147 -4.69 -3.20 -17.49
CA ALA A 147 -5.45 -4.38 -17.08
C ALA A 147 -5.54 -4.49 -15.56
N PHE A 148 -6.58 -5.18 -15.08
CA PHE A 148 -6.74 -5.58 -13.69
C PHE A 148 -6.87 -7.10 -13.59
N ILE A 149 -6.17 -7.70 -12.62
CA ILE A 149 -6.29 -9.10 -12.25
C ILE A 149 -6.74 -9.17 -10.80
N GLY A 150 -7.95 -9.68 -10.58
CA GLY A 150 -8.47 -9.97 -9.25
C GLY A 150 -7.76 -11.17 -8.63
N TYR A 151 -7.32 -11.06 -7.38
CA TYR A 151 -6.69 -12.14 -6.62
C TYR A 151 -7.49 -12.44 -5.34
N GLY A 152 -8.00 -13.66 -5.21
CA GLY A 152 -8.93 -14.07 -4.14
C GLY A 152 -8.34 -14.97 -3.04
N GLY A 153 -7.01 -15.24 -3.07
CA GLY A 153 -6.36 -16.24 -2.22
C GLY A 153 -5.92 -17.47 -2.98
#